data_AF-A0A5N6P4M5-F1
#
_entry.id   AF-A0A5N6P4M5-F1
#
_cell.length_a   1.000
_cell.length_b   1.000
_cell.length_c   1.000
_cell.angle_alpha   90.00
_cell.angle_beta   90.00
_cell.angle_gamma   90.00
#
_symmetry.space_group_name_H-M   'P 1'
#
loop_
_entity.id
_entity.type
_entity.pdbx_description
1 polymer ?
#
loop_
_entity_poly.entity_id
_entity_poly.type
_entity_poly.pdbx_seq_one_letter_code
_entity_poly.pdbx_strand_id
1 'polypeptide(L)'
;MQDTDPKQPGFFITPSIKDSNYKLPIDRNPIADETHIPDSFKKGFLVESDEELKNPNPKSVERPVVCARCHSLRNYGKVKDQTIENLLPDFDFDHTVGRRLNSVSGTRTVVVMVVDAVDFDGSFPRKVADLVSNTIDVNSRAWKEGKSGNLPRIVLVVTKIDLLPASISPTGFEHWVRTRAREGGANKLTKVHLVSAFKNWGLKNLADDMVSLAGPRGHVWVIGAQNAGKSTLINAMAKNVGSQMSVLTEAPVPGTTLGIVRVQGVLPQQAKLFDTPGLLHPHQITTRLTREEQKLVHITKELKPRTYRIKAGHSVHIAGLMRLDIEETSVDSIYVTVWASPNLPLHMGKTEKASTMVEDHFGLQLQPPIGKQRVEELGKWVKKEFRVSGNWWDSSCVDIAAAGLGWFAIGLKGEALLGVWTYEGVDITLRNALIPHRSHSFEVTGFTVSKIVSKADKSLNKQRHNEKKRKAGDAEMEVTTTATP
;
A
#
# COMPACT_ATOMS: atom_id res chain seq x y z
N MET A 1 1.46 -14.95 31.33
CA MET A 1 0.80 -15.82 30.32
C MET A 1 1.34 -15.61 28.89
N GLN A 2 2.12 -14.57 28.59
CA GLN A 2 2.61 -14.31 27.22
C GLN A 2 3.92 -15.03 26.86
N ASP A 3 4.55 -15.74 27.81
CA ASP A 3 5.87 -16.36 27.66
C ASP A 3 5.84 -17.86 27.34
N THR A 4 4.65 -18.46 27.22
CA THR A 4 4.49 -19.92 27.14
C THR A 4 4.18 -20.45 25.75
N ASP A 5 3.62 -19.63 24.84
CA ASP A 5 3.24 -20.07 23.50
C ASP A 5 3.94 -19.24 22.40
N PRO A 6 4.84 -19.83 21.60
CA PRO A 6 5.53 -19.15 20.51
C PRO A 6 4.61 -18.72 19.37
N LYS A 7 3.35 -19.14 19.35
CA LYS A 7 2.33 -18.75 18.37
C LYS A 7 1.53 -17.51 18.79
N GLN A 8 1.57 -17.10 20.06
CA GLN A 8 0.78 -15.96 20.53
C GLN A 8 1.46 -14.60 20.31
N PRO A 9 0.67 -13.54 20.00
CA PRO A 9 1.20 -12.19 19.87
C PRO A 9 1.69 -11.68 21.23
N GLY A 10 2.98 -11.31 21.30
CA GLY A 10 3.64 -10.88 22.54
C GLY A 10 4.68 -11.87 23.08
N PHE A 11 4.89 -13.03 22.43
CA PHE A 11 5.99 -13.93 22.82
C PHE A 11 7.37 -13.33 22.52
N PHE A 12 8.23 -13.30 23.53
CA PHE A 12 9.61 -12.79 23.45
C PHE A 12 10.62 -13.95 23.51
N ILE A 13 11.65 -13.89 22.67
CA ILE A 13 12.80 -14.78 22.76
C ILE A 13 13.95 -13.93 23.26
N THR A 14 14.47 -14.24 24.45
CA THR A 14 15.70 -13.63 24.96
C THR A 14 16.84 -14.05 24.03
N PRO A 15 17.58 -13.11 23.41
CA PRO A 15 18.69 -13.47 22.56
C PRO A 15 19.73 -14.24 23.38
N SER A 16 20.16 -15.40 22.87
CA SER A 16 21.24 -16.15 23.51
C SER A 16 22.51 -15.31 23.50
N ILE A 17 23.20 -15.29 24.65
CA ILE A 17 24.53 -14.69 24.77
C ILE A 17 25.44 -15.50 23.84
N LYS A 18 25.92 -14.88 22.76
CA LYS A 18 26.85 -15.53 21.85
C LYS A 18 28.26 -15.45 22.45
N ASP A 19 28.89 -16.60 22.64
CA ASP A 19 30.28 -16.68 23.08
C ASP A 19 31.24 -15.99 22.10
N SER A 20 32.35 -15.49 22.64
CA SER A 20 33.37 -14.70 21.94
C SER A 20 34.03 -15.41 20.75
N ASN A 21 33.85 -16.72 20.61
CA ASN A 21 34.50 -17.55 19.59
C ASN A 21 33.71 -17.73 18.29
N TYR A 22 32.54 -17.12 18.12
CA TYR A 22 31.74 -17.32 16.90
C TYR A 22 32.40 -16.76 15.60
N LYS A 23 33.49 -16.00 15.72
CA LYS A 23 34.22 -15.38 14.60
C LYS A 23 35.59 -16.01 14.29
N LEU A 24 35.91 -17.21 14.78
CA LEU A 24 37.16 -17.86 14.37
C LEU A 24 37.03 -18.40 12.92
N PRO A 25 37.94 -18.05 11.99
CA PRO A 25 37.96 -18.60 10.65
C PRO A 25 38.24 -20.10 10.70
N ILE A 26 37.45 -20.90 9.96
CA ILE A 26 37.69 -22.33 9.81
C ILE A 26 38.88 -22.52 8.87
N ASP A 27 39.93 -23.14 9.40
CA ASP A 27 41.16 -23.49 8.71
C ASP A 27 40.88 -24.50 7.57
N ARG A 28 41.36 -24.23 6.35
CA ARG A 28 41.14 -25.09 5.17
C ARG A 28 42.46 -25.69 4.72
N ASN A 29 42.77 -26.88 5.22
CA ASN A 29 43.81 -27.73 4.62
C ASN A 29 43.21 -28.61 3.50
N PRO A 30 43.90 -28.80 2.37
CA PRO A 30 43.46 -29.71 1.31
C PRO A 30 43.88 -31.14 1.66
N ILE A 31 42.94 -32.08 1.67
CA ILE A 31 43.21 -33.51 1.77
C ILE A 31 42.68 -34.17 0.50
N ALA A 32 43.62 -34.62 -0.33
CA ALA A 32 43.40 -35.73 -1.26
C ALA A 32 43.32 -37.02 -0.43
N ASP A 33 42.48 -37.95 -0.89
CA ASP A 33 42.00 -39.17 -0.23
C ASP A 33 40.85 -38.97 0.78
N GLU A 34 39.61 -39.14 0.31
CA GLU A 34 38.57 -39.94 0.96
C GLU A 34 37.31 -40.05 0.06
N THR A 35 36.65 -41.20 0.08
CA THR A 35 35.94 -41.81 -1.05
C THR A 35 34.41 -41.59 -1.12
N HIS A 36 33.80 -40.66 -0.38
CA HIS A 36 32.34 -40.44 -0.45
C HIS A 36 31.89 -38.98 -0.25
N ILE A 37 30.89 -38.56 -1.04
CA ILE A 37 30.26 -37.22 -1.06
C ILE A 37 28.99 -37.22 -0.18
N PRO A 38 28.84 -36.32 0.82
CA PRO A 38 27.55 -36.12 1.49
C PRO A 38 26.69 -35.01 0.86
N ASP A 39 25.38 -35.26 0.83
CA ASP A 39 24.26 -34.53 0.20
C ASP A 39 23.98 -33.09 0.69
N SER A 40 24.99 -32.29 1.00
CA SER A 40 24.82 -30.89 1.45
C SER A 40 25.01 -29.82 0.36
N PHE A 41 25.28 -30.22 -0.89
CA PHE A 41 25.42 -29.33 -2.05
C PHE A 41 24.10 -28.83 -2.66
N LYS A 42 23.14 -28.39 -1.83
CA LYS A 42 21.95 -27.65 -2.29
C LYS A 42 21.65 -26.46 -1.39
N LYS A 43 22.36 -25.34 -1.64
CA LYS A 43 21.78 -24.02 -2.01
C LYS A 43 22.76 -22.86 -1.76
N GLY A 44 23.26 -22.33 -2.88
CA GLY A 44 23.61 -20.94 -3.21
C GLY A 44 24.10 -19.98 -2.12
N PHE A 45 25.39 -19.67 -2.16
CA PHE A 45 26.01 -18.55 -1.46
C PHE A 45 25.93 -17.24 -2.28
N LEU A 46 25.72 -16.16 -1.52
CA LEU A 46 25.85 -14.75 -1.90
C LEU A 46 27.33 -14.39 -2.14
N VAL A 47 27.57 -13.48 -3.08
CA VAL A 47 28.85 -12.78 -3.26
C VAL A 47 28.83 -11.54 -2.36
N GLU A 48 29.79 -11.43 -1.45
CA GLU A 48 30.21 -10.16 -0.84
C GLU A 48 31.67 -9.91 -1.23
N SER A 49 31.97 -8.71 -1.69
CA SER A 49 33.32 -8.22 -1.95
C SER A 49 33.81 -7.45 -0.73
N ASP A 50 34.93 -7.91 -0.17
CA ASP A 50 35.68 -7.29 0.91
C ASP A 50 36.35 -5.99 0.44
N GLU A 51 36.12 -4.89 1.15
CA GLU A 51 37.15 -3.87 1.36
C GLU A 51 37.26 -3.59 2.85
N GLU A 52 38.43 -3.95 3.39
CA GLU A 52 38.88 -3.68 4.74
C GLU A 52 39.04 -2.17 4.97
N LEU A 53 38.62 -1.64 6.12
CA LEU A 53 39.38 -0.59 6.83
C LEU A 53 38.84 -0.33 8.25
N LYS A 54 39.73 -0.62 9.22
CA LYS A 54 39.92 0.02 10.54
C LYS A 54 38.79 -0.02 11.57
N ASN A 55 39.05 -0.79 12.63
CA ASN A 55 38.40 -0.73 13.93
C ASN A 55 38.44 0.68 14.54
N PRO A 56 37.27 1.18 14.98
CA PRO A 56 37.16 1.70 16.33
C PRO A 56 36.08 0.93 17.09
N ASN A 57 36.37 0.56 18.34
CA ASN A 57 35.47 -0.10 19.29
C ASN A 57 33.98 0.24 19.06
N PRO A 58 33.12 -0.72 18.66
CA PRO A 58 31.69 -0.48 18.70
C PRO A 58 31.27 -0.58 20.16
N LYS A 59 30.94 0.57 20.77
CA LYS A 59 29.94 0.56 21.86
C LYS A 59 28.78 -0.27 21.33
N SER A 60 28.52 -1.40 21.98
CA SER A 60 27.44 -2.31 21.62
C SER A 60 26.15 -1.49 21.55
N VAL A 61 25.69 -1.20 20.34
CA VAL A 61 24.35 -0.69 20.12
C VAL A 61 23.44 -1.79 20.62
N GLU A 62 22.87 -1.61 21.82
CA GLU A 62 21.91 -2.55 22.39
C GLU A 62 20.82 -2.78 21.36
N ARG A 63 20.80 -3.97 20.78
CA ARG A 63 19.73 -4.33 19.85
C ARG A 63 18.46 -4.40 20.67
N PRO A 64 17.43 -3.59 20.35
CA PRO A 64 16.22 -3.58 21.15
C PRO A 64 15.61 -4.98 21.15
N VAL A 65 15.23 -5.47 22.32
CA VAL A 65 14.48 -6.72 22.45
C VAL A 65 13.20 -6.56 21.66
N VAL A 66 13.06 -7.36 20.61
CA VAL A 66 11.89 -7.37 19.73
C VAL A 66 11.18 -8.69 19.89
N CYS A 67 9.85 -8.67 19.98
CA CYS A 67 9.07 -9.91 20.03
C CYS A 67 9.32 -10.75 18.78
N ALA A 68 9.06 -12.06 18.87
CA ALA A 68 9.31 -12.99 17.77
C ALA A 68 8.58 -12.57 16.46
N ARG A 69 7.40 -11.95 16.58
CA ARG A 69 6.66 -11.37 15.45
C ARG A 69 7.40 -10.18 14.83
N CYS A 70 7.80 -9.18 15.61
CA CYS A 70 8.54 -8.00 15.13
C CYS A 70 9.90 -8.38 14.54
N HIS A 71 10.61 -9.33 15.15
CA HIS A 71 11.84 -9.89 14.59
C HIS A 71 11.60 -10.56 13.23
N SER A 72 10.55 -11.39 13.12
CA SER A 72 10.22 -12.07 11.85
C SER A 72 9.82 -11.10 10.75
N LEU A 73 9.05 -10.07 11.12
CA LEU A 73 8.66 -8.99 10.23
C LEU A 73 9.88 -8.22 9.72
N ARG A 74 10.79 -7.80 10.62
CA ARG A 74 11.97 -7.00 10.28
C ARG A 74 12.97 -7.75 9.40
N ASN A 75 13.25 -9.01 9.73
CA ASN A 75 14.34 -9.75 9.08
C ASN A 75 13.88 -10.59 7.89
N TYR A 76 12.63 -11.06 7.89
CA TYR A 76 12.12 -11.97 6.86
C TYR A 76 10.90 -11.44 6.10
N GLY A 77 10.33 -10.30 6.51
CA GLY A 77 9.12 -9.73 5.88
C GLY A 77 7.89 -10.65 5.97
N LYS A 78 7.89 -11.62 6.89
CA LYS A 78 6.85 -12.65 7.04
C LYS A 78 6.39 -12.73 8.50
N VAL A 79 5.08 -12.86 8.67
CA VAL A 79 4.47 -13.16 9.97
C VAL A 79 4.32 -14.67 10.05
N LYS A 80 4.62 -15.26 11.22
CA LYS A 80 4.58 -16.72 11.41
C LYS A 80 3.19 -17.30 11.22
N ASP A 81 2.15 -16.55 11.59
CA ASP A 81 0.75 -16.95 11.38
C ASP A 81 -0.07 -15.76 10.85
N GLN A 82 -0.64 -15.94 9.66
CA GLN A 82 -1.44 -14.91 8.98
C GLN A 82 -2.86 -14.84 9.56
N THR A 83 -3.37 -15.92 10.16
CA THR A 83 -4.74 -15.98 10.67
C THR A 83 -4.90 -15.18 11.97
N ILE A 84 -3.84 -15.10 12.78
CA ILE A 84 -3.81 -14.36 14.04
C ILE A 84 -3.73 -12.85 13.83
N GLU A 85 -3.20 -12.37 12.69
CA GLU A 85 -3.20 -10.93 12.36
C GLU A 85 -4.62 -10.36 12.28
N ASN A 86 -5.56 -11.13 11.74
CA ASN A 86 -6.97 -10.76 11.63
C ASN A 86 -7.72 -10.82 12.96
N LEU A 87 -7.13 -11.47 13.98
CA LEU A 87 -7.71 -11.61 15.33
C LEU A 87 -7.18 -10.54 16.30
N LEU A 88 -6.27 -9.66 15.86
CA LEU A 88 -5.83 -8.55 16.69
C LEU A 88 -6.98 -7.55 16.82
N PRO A 89 -7.29 -7.10 18.06
CA PRO A 89 -8.34 -6.10 18.25
C PRO A 89 -7.94 -4.81 17.53
N ASP A 90 -8.91 -4.24 16.81
CA ASP A 90 -8.76 -2.94 16.19
C ASP A 90 -8.37 -1.90 17.24
N PHE A 91 -7.46 -1.00 16.86
CA PHE A 91 -7.06 0.08 17.74
C PHE A 91 -8.24 1.01 18.03
N ASP A 92 -8.73 0.95 19.26
CA ASP A 92 -9.79 1.82 19.75
C ASP A 92 -9.26 3.23 20.01
N PHE A 93 -9.40 4.07 18.99
CA PHE A 93 -9.03 5.47 19.04
C PHE A 93 -9.83 6.25 20.09
N ASP A 94 -11.12 5.97 20.23
CA ASP A 94 -12.04 6.73 21.06
C ASP A 94 -11.67 6.57 22.54
N HIS A 95 -11.44 5.31 22.95
CA HIS A 95 -11.06 4.99 24.32
C HIS A 95 -9.68 5.52 24.69
N THR A 96 -8.73 5.53 23.73
CA THR A 96 -7.31 5.79 23.98
C THR A 96 -6.92 7.26 23.80
N VAL A 97 -7.39 7.89 22.73
CA VAL A 97 -7.03 9.26 22.34
C VAL A 97 -8.22 10.21 22.53
N GLY A 98 -9.45 9.75 22.33
CA GLY A 98 -10.66 10.57 22.51
C GLY A 98 -10.74 11.25 23.88
N ARG A 99 -10.42 10.52 24.97
CA ARG A 99 -10.33 11.10 26.33
C ARG A 99 -9.27 12.19 26.47
N ARG A 100 -8.14 12.08 25.76
CA ARG A 100 -7.07 13.10 25.78
C ARG A 100 -7.43 14.31 24.92
N LEU A 101 -8.13 14.11 23.82
CA LEU A 101 -8.64 15.17 22.94
C LEU A 101 -9.73 16.01 23.63
N ASN A 102 -10.58 15.38 24.42
CA ASN A 102 -11.65 16.04 25.18
C ASN A 102 -11.14 16.73 26.47
N SER A 103 -9.85 16.61 26.79
CA SER A 103 -9.28 17.27 27.97
C SER A 103 -9.13 18.77 27.75
N VAL A 104 -9.92 19.53 28.50
CA VAL A 104 -10.03 20.99 28.45
C VAL A 104 -8.77 21.70 28.96
N SER A 105 -8.01 21.06 29.86
CA SER A 105 -6.83 21.63 30.55
C SER A 105 -5.48 21.02 30.09
N GLY A 106 -5.40 20.56 28.84
CA GLY A 106 -4.27 19.79 28.32
C GLY A 106 -3.24 20.59 27.50
N THR A 107 -2.10 19.94 27.22
CA THR A 107 -1.10 20.39 26.24
C THR A 107 -1.70 20.46 24.84
N ARG A 108 -1.21 21.38 24.00
CA ARG A 108 -1.68 21.53 22.60
C ARG A 108 -1.61 20.18 21.88
N THR A 109 -2.74 19.79 21.28
CA THR A 109 -2.84 18.51 20.57
C THR A 109 -2.95 18.74 19.07
N VAL A 110 -2.08 18.05 18.32
CA VAL A 110 -2.09 18.01 16.86
C VAL A 110 -2.40 16.58 16.45
N VAL A 111 -3.42 16.41 15.61
CA VAL A 111 -3.82 15.14 15.04
C VAL A 111 -3.38 15.13 13.58
N VAL A 112 -2.43 14.27 13.26
CA VAL A 112 -1.89 14.06 11.92
C VAL A 112 -2.59 12.86 11.31
N MET A 113 -3.49 13.11 10.35
CA MET A 113 -4.18 12.07 9.61
C MET A 113 -3.39 11.73 8.35
N VAL A 114 -2.90 10.51 8.25
CA VAL A 114 -2.10 10.01 7.13
C VAL A 114 -2.99 9.22 6.19
N VAL A 115 -3.04 9.63 4.93
CA VAL A 115 -3.92 9.07 3.89
C VAL A 115 -3.09 8.80 2.63
N ASP A 116 -3.39 7.69 1.94
CA ASP A 116 -2.75 7.33 0.67
C ASP A 116 -3.37 8.16 -0.48
N ALA A 117 -2.53 8.79 -1.31
CA ALA A 117 -3.00 9.56 -2.47
C ALA A 117 -3.82 8.73 -3.46
N VAL A 118 -3.46 7.46 -3.65
CA VAL A 118 -4.06 6.58 -4.65
C VAL A 118 -5.37 5.96 -4.15
N ASP A 119 -5.38 5.55 -2.88
CA ASP A 119 -6.54 4.96 -2.21
C ASP A 119 -7.06 5.89 -1.11
N PHE A 120 -7.37 7.14 -1.48
CA PHE A 120 -7.79 8.17 -0.52
C PHE A 120 -8.99 7.69 0.31
N ASP A 121 -10.07 7.27 -0.35
CA ASP A 121 -11.31 6.88 0.32
C ASP A 121 -11.18 5.64 1.18
N GLY A 122 -10.40 4.65 0.74
CA GLY A 122 -10.15 3.43 1.49
C GLY A 122 -9.22 3.65 2.69
N SER A 123 -8.32 4.64 2.63
CA SER A 123 -7.36 4.93 3.71
C SER A 123 -7.75 6.08 4.64
N PHE A 124 -8.82 6.82 4.31
CA PHE A 124 -9.27 7.97 5.08
C PHE A 124 -9.98 7.54 6.39
N PRO A 125 -9.50 7.97 7.56
CA PRO A 125 -10.04 7.52 8.84
C PRO A 125 -11.32 8.30 9.23
N ARG A 126 -12.45 8.01 8.57
CA ARG A 126 -13.74 8.72 8.72
C ARG A 126 -14.18 8.87 10.18
N LYS A 127 -14.20 7.77 10.94
CA LYS A 127 -14.58 7.76 12.38
C LYS A 127 -13.76 8.75 13.22
N VAL A 128 -12.44 8.79 12.97
CA VAL A 128 -11.53 9.71 13.67
C VAL A 128 -11.76 11.14 13.23
N ALA A 129 -11.94 11.38 11.92
CA ALA A 129 -12.24 12.69 11.38
C ALA A 129 -13.53 13.28 11.96
N ASP A 130 -14.59 12.48 12.06
CA ASP A 130 -15.87 12.86 12.66
C ASP A 130 -15.70 13.17 14.15
N LEU A 131 -15.05 12.29 14.92
CA LEU A 131 -14.83 12.49 16.35
C LEU A 131 -14.06 13.80 16.62
N VAL A 132 -12.92 13.99 15.95
CA VAL A 132 -12.08 15.18 16.17
C VAL A 132 -12.82 16.44 15.73
N SER A 133 -13.57 16.40 14.62
CA SER A 133 -14.35 17.55 14.16
C SER A 133 -15.47 17.91 15.14
N ASN A 134 -16.17 16.91 15.68
CA ASN A 134 -17.18 17.13 16.73
C ASN A 134 -16.56 17.75 17.99
N THR A 135 -15.40 17.25 18.44
CA THR A 135 -14.66 17.85 19.56
C THR A 135 -14.25 19.30 19.27
N ILE A 136 -13.83 19.62 18.05
CA ILE A 136 -13.51 21.01 17.65
C ILE A 136 -14.75 21.89 17.73
N ASP A 137 -15.90 21.43 17.27
CA ASP A 137 -17.15 22.21 17.29
C ASP A 137 -17.63 22.48 18.71
N VAL A 138 -17.58 21.46 19.59
CA VAL A 138 -17.92 21.61 21.01
C VAL A 138 -16.97 22.59 21.70
N ASN A 139 -15.66 22.40 21.55
CA ASN A 139 -14.66 23.25 22.19
C ASN A 139 -14.65 24.68 21.60
N SER A 140 -14.99 24.86 20.32
CA SER A 140 -15.10 26.17 19.70
C SER A 140 -16.28 26.97 20.24
N ARG A 141 -17.41 26.33 20.57
CA ARG A 141 -18.53 27.00 21.25
C ARG A 141 -18.13 27.40 22.67
N ALA A 142 -17.52 26.49 23.42
CA ALA A 142 -17.04 26.76 24.77
C ALA A 142 -16.00 27.91 24.82
N TRP A 143 -15.11 27.99 23.83
CA TRP A 143 -14.14 29.08 23.70
C TRP A 143 -14.81 30.44 23.45
N LYS A 144 -15.84 30.49 22.58
CA LYS A 144 -16.63 31.71 22.34
C LYS A 144 -17.41 32.16 23.59
N GLU A 145 -17.76 31.23 24.45
CA GLU A 145 -18.38 31.48 25.76
C GLU A 145 -17.36 31.85 26.87
N GLY A 146 -16.07 32.04 26.53
CA GLY A 146 -15.03 32.46 27.48
C GLY A 146 -14.44 31.35 28.34
N LYS A 147 -14.72 30.06 28.05
CA LYS A 147 -14.10 28.92 28.73
C LYS A 147 -12.73 28.61 28.10
N SER A 148 -11.75 28.24 28.93
CA SER A 148 -10.48 27.69 28.43
C SER A 148 -10.79 26.40 27.68
N GLY A 149 -10.33 26.27 26.44
CA GLY A 149 -10.59 25.07 25.62
C GLY A 149 -9.41 24.81 24.71
N ASN A 150 -8.77 23.66 24.85
CA ASN A 150 -7.73 23.24 23.93
C ASN A 150 -8.36 22.76 22.62
N LEU A 151 -8.21 23.54 21.54
CA LEU A 151 -8.73 23.18 20.23
C LEU A 151 -7.74 22.24 19.53
N PRO A 152 -8.10 20.97 19.26
CA PRO A 152 -7.21 20.07 18.54
C PRO A 152 -7.04 20.57 17.10
N ARG A 153 -5.81 20.48 16.58
CA ARG A 153 -5.48 20.90 15.22
C ARG A 153 -5.37 19.68 14.33
N ILE A 154 -6.12 19.66 13.23
CA ILE A 154 -6.09 18.57 12.26
C ILE A 154 -5.13 18.93 11.13
N VAL A 155 -4.10 18.10 10.95
CA VAL A 155 -3.16 18.17 9.82
C VAL A 155 -3.40 16.94 8.96
N LEU A 156 -3.85 17.13 7.72
CA LEU A 156 -4.02 16.05 6.76
C LEU A 156 -2.74 15.89 5.95
N VAL A 157 -2.17 14.68 5.96
CA VAL A 157 -0.96 14.33 5.23
C VAL A 157 -1.30 13.28 4.18
N VAL A 158 -1.20 13.68 2.92
CA VAL A 158 -1.41 12.79 1.77
C VAL A 158 -0.07 12.25 1.31
N THR A 159 0.13 10.94 1.46
CA THR A 159 1.38 10.25 1.15
C THR A 159 1.34 9.62 -0.24
N LYS A 160 2.49 9.12 -0.71
CA LYS A 160 2.64 8.39 -1.98
C LYS A 160 2.20 9.17 -3.22
N ILE A 161 2.33 10.50 -3.17
CA ILE A 161 2.03 11.37 -4.32
C ILE A 161 2.90 11.05 -5.55
N ASP A 162 4.04 10.37 -5.34
CA ASP A 162 4.93 9.90 -6.41
C ASP A 162 4.32 8.79 -7.28
N LEU A 163 3.24 8.14 -6.81
CA LEU A 163 2.50 7.14 -7.57
C LEU A 163 1.47 7.77 -8.50
N LEU A 164 1.10 9.03 -8.27
CA LEU A 164 0.19 9.75 -9.13
C LEU A 164 0.91 10.28 -10.38
N PRO A 165 0.22 10.37 -11.54
CA PRO A 165 0.80 10.91 -12.75
C PRO A 165 1.29 12.35 -12.60
N ALA A 166 2.40 12.67 -13.27
CA ALA A 166 2.96 14.03 -13.29
C ALA A 166 2.03 15.10 -13.93
N SER A 167 0.97 14.68 -14.63
CA SER A 167 -0.01 15.58 -15.26
C SER A 167 -0.93 16.31 -14.28
N ILE A 168 -0.96 15.89 -13.01
CA ILE A 168 -1.85 16.47 -12.01
C ILE A 168 -1.25 17.76 -11.46
N SER A 169 -2.04 18.84 -11.49
CA SER A 169 -1.65 20.10 -10.85
C SER A 169 -1.64 19.95 -9.32
N PRO A 170 -0.57 20.33 -8.62
CA PRO A 170 -0.52 20.25 -7.16
C PRO A 170 -1.63 21.04 -6.46
N THR A 171 -1.99 22.21 -7.01
CA THR A 171 -3.06 23.07 -6.49
C THR A 171 -4.44 22.47 -6.67
N GLY A 172 -4.73 21.92 -7.86
CA GLY A 172 -5.99 21.22 -8.14
C GLY A 172 -6.13 19.97 -7.28
N PHE A 173 -5.04 19.22 -7.09
CA PHE A 173 -5.05 18.05 -6.22
C PHE A 173 -5.27 18.41 -4.75
N GLU A 174 -4.60 19.44 -4.23
CA GLU A 174 -4.86 19.91 -2.87
C GLU A 174 -6.33 20.32 -2.68
N HIS A 175 -6.90 21.03 -3.65
CA HIS A 175 -8.31 21.40 -3.62
C HIS A 175 -9.23 20.17 -3.60
N TRP A 176 -8.98 19.19 -4.47
CA TRP A 176 -9.70 17.92 -4.50
C TRP A 176 -9.61 17.19 -3.16
N VAL A 177 -8.41 17.08 -2.58
CA VAL A 177 -8.17 16.46 -1.27
C VAL A 177 -8.98 17.14 -0.17
N ARG A 178 -8.99 18.48 -0.14
CA ARG A 178 -9.76 19.25 0.86
C ARG A 178 -11.26 19.00 0.73
N THR A 179 -11.78 18.97 -0.49
CA THR A 179 -13.20 18.68 -0.75
C THR A 179 -13.55 17.26 -0.28
N ARG A 180 -12.75 16.26 -0.66
CA ARG A 180 -12.96 14.87 -0.23
C ARG A 180 -12.84 14.68 1.28
N ALA A 181 -11.91 15.37 1.92
CA ALA A 181 -11.75 15.30 3.37
C ALA A 181 -12.96 15.88 4.12
N ARG A 182 -13.56 16.96 3.60
CA ARG A 182 -14.81 17.53 4.14
C ARG A 182 -15.98 16.55 4.00
N GLU A 183 -16.13 15.95 2.83
CA GLU A 183 -17.15 14.90 2.59
C GLU A 183 -16.91 13.65 3.46
N GLY A 184 -15.66 13.41 3.88
CA GLY A 184 -15.28 12.36 4.82
C GLY A 184 -15.44 12.73 6.30
N GLY A 185 -15.93 13.93 6.63
CA GLY A 185 -16.16 14.36 8.02
C GLY A 185 -15.12 15.33 8.60
N ALA A 186 -13.99 15.57 7.91
CA ALA A 186 -12.96 16.50 8.35
C ALA A 186 -13.24 17.93 7.86
N ASN A 187 -14.20 18.61 8.48
CA ASN A 187 -14.65 19.94 8.04
C ASN A 187 -13.64 21.07 8.31
N LYS A 188 -12.84 20.95 9.38
CA LYS A 188 -11.93 22.00 9.88
C LYS A 188 -10.47 21.56 9.85
N LEU A 189 -9.94 21.36 8.65
CA LEU A 189 -8.52 21.10 8.44
C LEU A 189 -7.68 22.36 8.71
N THR A 190 -6.67 22.25 9.58
CA THR A 190 -5.72 23.34 9.85
C THR A 190 -4.74 23.49 8.68
N LYS A 191 -4.16 22.37 8.22
CA LYS A 191 -3.23 22.32 7.08
C LYS A 191 -3.38 21.01 6.31
N VAL A 192 -3.00 21.06 5.03
CA VAL A 192 -2.90 19.89 4.14
C VAL A 192 -1.47 19.85 3.62
N HIS A 193 -0.83 18.69 3.72
CA HIS A 193 0.51 18.45 3.18
C HIS A 193 0.48 17.30 2.21
N LEU A 194 1.02 17.55 1.02
CA LEU A 194 1.32 16.52 0.03
C LEU A 194 2.76 16.07 0.27
N VAL A 195 2.99 14.77 0.42
CA VAL A 195 4.33 14.24 0.71
C VAL A 195 4.65 12.96 -0.06
N SER A 196 5.92 12.80 -0.41
CA SER A 196 6.46 11.51 -0.84
C SER A 196 7.62 11.14 0.08
N ALA A 197 7.39 10.14 0.93
CA ALA A 197 8.43 9.60 1.80
C ALA A 197 9.56 8.93 0.99
N PHE A 198 9.23 8.35 -0.17
CA PHE A 198 10.21 7.72 -1.05
C PHE A 198 11.11 8.75 -1.75
N LYS A 199 10.53 9.86 -2.24
CA LYS A 199 11.29 10.95 -2.90
C LYS A 199 11.84 11.99 -1.92
N ASN A 200 11.66 11.81 -0.60
CA ASN A 200 11.96 12.81 0.44
C ASN A 200 11.34 14.19 0.16
N TRP A 201 10.17 14.24 -0.46
CA TRP A 201 9.54 15.48 -0.90
C TRP A 201 8.44 15.92 0.07
N GLY A 202 8.39 17.22 0.39
CA GLY A 202 7.38 17.83 1.28
C GLY A 202 7.58 17.57 2.78
N LEU A 203 8.57 16.75 3.16
CA LEU A 203 8.79 16.32 4.55
C LEU A 203 9.27 17.43 5.48
N LYS A 204 10.14 18.33 4.99
CA LYS A 204 10.66 19.46 5.78
C LYS A 204 9.53 20.42 6.18
N ASN A 205 8.74 20.85 5.21
CA ASN A 205 7.59 21.73 5.43
C ASN A 205 6.58 21.11 6.41
N LEU A 206 6.35 19.80 6.29
CA LEU A 206 5.50 19.07 7.22
C LEU A 206 6.07 19.09 8.65
N ALA A 207 7.36 18.81 8.82
CA ALA A 207 8.00 18.82 10.13
C ALA A 207 7.94 20.22 10.76
N ASP A 208 8.32 21.26 10.02
CA ASP A 208 8.30 22.66 10.49
C ASP A 208 6.89 23.08 10.94
N ASP A 209 5.86 22.69 10.17
CA ASP A 209 4.47 22.98 10.52
C ASP A 209 3.98 22.17 11.73
N MET A 210 4.36 20.89 11.86
CA MET A 210 4.05 20.11 13.06
C MET A 210 4.64 20.76 14.32
N VAL A 211 5.88 21.25 14.23
CA VAL A 211 6.57 21.93 15.35
C VAL A 211 5.86 23.23 15.70
N SER A 212 5.54 24.05 14.70
CA SER A 212 4.82 25.32 14.89
C SER A 212 3.43 25.12 15.52
N LEU A 213 2.67 24.12 15.06
CA LEU A 213 1.33 23.84 15.56
C LEU A 213 1.33 23.20 16.95
N ALA A 214 2.28 22.31 17.24
CA ALA A 214 2.40 21.65 18.54
C ALA A 214 2.95 22.60 19.63
N GLY A 215 3.87 23.48 19.27
CA GLY A 215 4.58 24.34 20.23
C GLY A 215 5.52 23.54 21.16
N PRO A 216 6.04 24.16 22.23
CA PRO A 216 7.17 23.63 23.01
C PRO A 216 6.87 22.35 23.81
N ARG A 217 5.61 22.14 24.19
CA ARG A 217 5.15 21.02 25.05
C ARG A 217 3.98 20.24 24.44
N GLY A 218 3.74 20.37 23.13
CA GLY A 218 2.59 19.77 22.46
C GLY A 218 2.68 18.25 22.29
N HIS A 219 1.55 17.65 21.94
CA HIS A 219 1.44 16.24 21.57
C HIS A 219 0.96 16.11 20.14
N VAL A 220 1.70 15.35 19.34
CA VAL A 220 1.39 15.05 17.94
C VAL A 220 1.02 13.58 17.84
N TRP A 221 -0.17 13.28 17.35
CA TRP A 221 -0.67 11.92 17.17
C TRP A 221 -0.74 11.61 15.69
N VAL A 222 -0.01 10.59 15.24
CA VAL A 222 -0.03 10.15 13.84
C VAL A 222 -0.96 8.97 13.70
N ILE A 223 -2.03 9.15 12.93
CA ILE A 223 -3.12 8.18 12.76
C ILE A 223 -3.36 8.00 11.27
N GLY A 224 -3.64 6.77 10.85
CA GLY A 224 -4.05 6.49 9.49
C GLY A 224 -4.32 5.00 9.31
N ALA A 225 -4.82 4.64 8.13
CA ALA A 225 -4.99 3.24 7.78
C ALA A 225 -3.64 2.48 7.79
N GLN A 226 -3.71 1.16 7.99
CA GLN A 226 -2.57 0.24 8.01
C GLN A 226 -1.65 0.38 6.77
N ASN A 227 -2.23 0.67 5.60
CA ASN A 227 -1.52 0.79 4.33
C ASN A 227 -1.21 2.24 3.90
N ALA A 228 -1.54 3.24 4.71
CA ALA A 228 -1.37 4.66 4.37
C ALA A 228 0.09 5.14 4.35
N GLY A 229 1.06 4.31 4.74
CA GLY A 229 2.49 4.65 4.72
C GLY A 229 2.97 5.45 5.93
N LYS A 230 2.23 5.40 7.05
CA LYS A 230 2.55 6.05 8.33
C LYS A 230 3.97 5.76 8.83
N SER A 231 4.37 4.48 8.91
CA SER A 231 5.69 4.11 9.42
C SER A 231 6.82 4.58 8.48
N THR A 232 6.60 4.51 7.16
CA THR A 232 7.52 5.04 6.15
C THR A 232 7.67 6.56 6.27
N LEU A 233 6.57 7.28 6.50
CA LEU A 233 6.57 8.72 6.72
C LEU A 233 7.39 9.10 7.95
N ILE A 234 7.14 8.46 9.09
CA ILE A 234 7.85 8.74 10.35
C ILE A 234 9.35 8.47 10.20
N ASN A 235 9.73 7.35 9.58
CA ASN A 235 11.13 7.02 9.35
C ASN A 235 11.82 8.01 8.41
N ALA A 236 11.13 8.45 7.35
CA ALA A 236 11.68 9.44 6.42
C ALA A 236 11.84 10.82 7.10
N MET A 237 10.89 11.23 7.95
CA MET A 237 11.03 12.45 8.74
C MET A 237 12.21 12.36 9.73
N ALA A 238 12.36 11.23 10.44
CA ALA A 238 13.46 11.03 11.38
C ALA A 238 14.83 11.11 10.70
N LYS A 239 14.98 10.53 9.50
CA LYS A 239 16.21 10.60 8.70
C LYS A 239 16.57 12.04 8.32
N ASN A 240 15.58 12.86 7.92
CA ASN A 240 15.83 14.23 7.47
C ASN A 240 16.16 15.22 8.60
N VAL A 241 15.71 14.96 9.83
CA VAL A 241 15.98 15.82 11.00
C VAL A 241 17.38 15.55 11.60
N GLY A 242 18.10 14.52 11.14
CA GLY A 242 19.48 14.24 11.57
C GLY A 242 19.59 13.56 12.94
N SER A 243 18.48 13.12 13.52
CA SER A 243 18.47 12.37 14.77
C SER A 243 18.94 10.93 14.53
N GLN A 244 20.05 10.54 15.16
CA GLN A 244 20.48 9.15 15.31
C GLN A 244 19.44 8.38 16.15
N MET A 245 18.36 7.94 15.51
CA MET A 245 17.36 7.08 16.11
C MET A 245 17.50 5.65 15.62
N SER A 246 17.33 4.72 16.57
CA SER A 246 17.12 3.30 16.31
C SER A 246 15.95 3.12 15.34
N VAL A 247 16.24 2.49 14.21
CA VAL A 247 15.33 2.20 13.11
C VAL A 247 14.01 1.62 13.64
N LEU A 248 12.96 2.43 13.61
CA LEU A 248 11.60 2.01 13.92
C LEU A 248 11.05 1.22 12.73
N THR A 249 11.34 -0.08 12.71
CA THR A 249 10.52 -1.10 12.02
C THR A 249 10.22 -0.78 10.54
N GLU A 250 11.23 -0.82 9.68
CA GLU A 250 11.00 -0.95 8.23
C GLU A 250 10.67 -2.43 7.92
N ALA A 251 9.40 -2.80 8.02
CA ALA A 251 8.89 -3.98 7.34
C ALA A 251 7.67 -3.53 6.52
N PRO A 252 7.64 -3.77 5.19
CA PRO A 252 6.51 -3.42 4.32
C PRO A 252 5.36 -4.42 4.48
N VAL A 253 4.93 -4.64 5.72
CA VAL A 253 3.86 -5.57 6.05
C VAL A 253 2.72 -4.77 6.69
N PRO A 254 1.48 -4.94 6.22
CA PRO A 254 0.33 -4.41 6.93
C PRO A 254 0.35 -4.94 8.38
N GLY A 255 0.27 -4.06 9.39
CA GLY A 255 0.05 -4.47 10.81
C GLY A 255 1.21 -4.21 11.76
N THR A 256 2.17 -3.38 11.36
CA THR A 256 3.51 -3.28 11.95
C THR A 256 3.62 -2.50 13.27
N THR A 257 2.53 -1.95 13.82
CA THR A 257 2.55 -1.24 15.10
C THR A 257 1.49 -1.83 16.03
N LEU A 258 1.90 -2.70 16.97
CA LEU A 258 1.01 -3.37 17.94
C LEU A 258 0.54 -2.48 19.11
N GLY A 259 1.14 -1.30 19.30
CA GLY A 259 0.80 -0.38 20.38
C GLY A 259 1.33 1.04 20.12
N ILE A 260 0.87 2.02 20.89
CA ILE A 260 1.30 3.42 20.70
C ILE A 260 2.80 3.55 21.00
N VAL A 261 3.58 3.99 20.02
CA VAL A 261 5.02 4.21 20.17
C VAL A 261 5.30 5.69 20.27
N ARG A 262 6.03 6.10 21.30
CA ARG A 262 6.55 7.47 21.39
C ARG A 262 7.81 7.58 20.55
N VAL A 263 7.76 8.40 19.51
CA VAL A 263 8.91 8.71 18.65
C VAL A 263 9.66 9.89 19.25
N GLN A 264 10.96 9.71 19.47
CA GLN A 264 11.85 10.76 20.00
C GLN A 264 12.57 11.46 18.83
N GLY A 265 13.24 12.59 19.04
CA GLY A 265 14.14 13.19 18.02
C GLY A 265 13.53 13.73 16.71
N VAL A 266 12.24 13.53 16.42
CA VAL A 266 11.57 14.09 15.21
C VAL A 266 11.10 15.51 15.45
N LEU A 267 10.60 15.81 16.66
CA LEU A 267 10.21 17.16 17.06
C LEU A 267 11.27 17.71 18.02
N PRO A 268 11.70 18.97 17.87
CA PRO A 268 12.58 19.63 18.82
C PRO A 268 11.82 19.89 20.14
N GLN A 269 12.58 20.10 21.22
CA GLN A 269 12.07 20.47 22.56
C GLN A 269 11.30 19.35 23.30
N GLN A 270 10.39 19.72 24.22
CA GLN A 270 9.60 18.78 25.04
C GLN A 270 8.34 18.25 24.32
N ALA A 271 8.13 18.62 23.05
CA ALA A 271 7.03 18.11 22.25
C ALA A 271 7.16 16.59 22.04
N LYS A 272 6.02 15.89 22.01
CA LYS A 272 5.99 14.42 21.91
C LYS A 272 5.25 13.98 20.67
N LEU A 273 5.88 13.13 19.85
CA LEU A 273 5.27 12.47 18.71
C LEU A 273 4.86 11.04 19.10
N PHE A 274 3.62 10.68 18.80
CA PHE A 274 3.05 9.36 19.08
C PHE A 274 2.63 8.70 17.76
N ASP A 275 3.25 7.57 17.44
CA ASP A 275 2.82 6.68 16.37
C ASP A 275 1.72 5.76 16.91
N THR A 276 0.54 5.77 16.29
CA THR A 276 -0.52 4.84 16.65
C THR A 276 -0.46 3.58 15.78
N PRO A 277 -1.00 2.45 16.23
CA PRO A 277 -1.37 1.35 15.34
C PRO A 277 -2.15 1.85 14.13
N GLY A 278 -1.89 1.23 12.97
CA GLY A 278 -2.65 1.52 11.76
C GLY A 278 -4.08 1.02 11.90
N LEU A 279 -5.05 1.86 11.55
CA LEU A 279 -6.46 1.48 11.60
C LEU A 279 -6.74 0.42 10.52
N LEU A 280 -7.45 -0.64 10.90
CA LEU A 280 -7.95 -1.60 9.94
C LEU A 280 -9.24 -1.06 9.31
N HIS A 281 -9.35 -1.23 8.00
CA HIS A 281 -10.55 -0.88 7.25
C HIS A 281 -11.10 -2.15 6.61
N PRO A 282 -12.06 -2.83 7.26
CA PRO A 282 -12.61 -4.10 6.77
C PRO A 282 -13.26 -4.02 5.38
N HIS A 283 -13.60 -2.79 4.96
CA HIS A 283 -14.16 -2.50 3.65
C HIS A 283 -13.10 -2.35 2.54
N GLN A 284 -11.81 -2.37 2.85
CA GLN A 284 -10.75 -2.45 1.85
C GLN A 284 -10.56 -3.90 1.38
N ILE A 285 -10.51 -4.11 0.08
CA ILE A 285 -10.34 -5.45 -0.50
C ILE A 285 -9.00 -6.09 -0.10
N THR A 286 -7.96 -5.28 0.10
CA THR A 286 -6.61 -5.75 0.47
C THR A 286 -6.56 -6.53 1.78
N THR A 287 -7.51 -6.29 2.69
CA THR A 287 -7.59 -7.02 3.98
C THR A 287 -7.96 -8.48 3.78
N ARG A 288 -8.63 -8.81 2.67
CA ARG A 288 -9.09 -10.16 2.34
C ARG A 288 -8.12 -10.91 1.44
N LEU A 289 -7.13 -10.23 0.88
CA LEU A 289 -6.16 -10.81 -0.04
C LEU A 289 -4.99 -11.46 0.70
N THR A 290 -4.45 -12.53 0.13
CA THR A 290 -3.19 -13.14 0.59
C THR A 290 -2.00 -12.21 0.28
N ARG A 291 -0.82 -12.47 0.88
CA ARG A 291 0.37 -11.65 0.63
C ARG A 291 0.79 -11.62 -0.85
N GLU A 292 0.62 -12.72 -1.57
CA GLU A 292 0.99 -12.79 -2.98
C GLU A 292 0.04 -11.95 -3.83
N GLU A 293 -1.25 -12.02 -3.55
CA GLU A 293 -2.28 -11.19 -4.18
C GLU A 293 -2.11 -9.70 -3.83
N GLN A 294 -1.79 -9.38 -2.57
CA GLN A 294 -1.49 -8.03 -2.14
C GLN A 294 -0.30 -7.43 -2.91
N LYS A 295 0.74 -8.22 -3.25
CA LYS A 295 1.85 -7.74 -4.09
C LYS A 295 1.41 -7.38 -5.52
N LEU A 296 0.40 -8.06 -6.06
CA LEU A 296 -0.15 -7.73 -7.38
C LEU A 296 -0.94 -6.43 -7.34
N VAL A 297 -1.76 -6.24 -6.30
CA VAL A 297 -2.57 -5.04 -6.11
C VAL A 297 -1.73 -3.82 -5.71
N HIS A 298 -0.62 -4.04 -4.99
CA HIS A 298 0.23 -2.97 -4.49
C HIS A 298 0.89 -2.17 -5.63
N ILE A 299 0.71 -0.85 -5.56
CA ILE A 299 1.22 0.10 -6.55
C ILE A 299 2.58 0.61 -6.08
N THR A 300 3.62 0.25 -6.83
CA THR A 300 5.02 0.59 -6.53
C THR A 300 5.62 1.62 -7.48
N LYS A 301 4.92 1.91 -8.59
CA LYS A 301 5.36 2.82 -9.63
C LYS A 301 4.22 3.74 -10.00
N GLU A 302 4.57 4.85 -10.62
CA GLU A 302 3.62 5.80 -11.20
C GLU A 302 2.54 5.06 -12.00
N LEU A 303 1.29 5.38 -11.66
CA LEU A 303 0.11 4.82 -12.29
C LEU A 303 0.08 5.21 -13.76
N LYS A 304 -0.25 4.22 -14.61
CA LYS A 304 -0.44 4.45 -16.04
C LYS A 304 -1.93 4.34 -16.38
N PRO A 305 -2.49 5.33 -17.09
CA PRO A 305 -3.87 5.24 -17.55
C PRO A 305 -4.02 4.12 -18.57
N ARG A 306 -5.09 3.33 -18.42
CA ARG A 306 -5.46 2.25 -19.34
C ARG A 306 -6.87 2.49 -19.85
N THR A 307 -6.99 3.09 -21.03
CA THR A 307 -8.26 3.66 -21.51
C THR A 307 -8.93 2.78 -22.54
N TYR A 308 -10.24 2.60 -22.41
CA TYR A 308 -11.09 1.92 -23.36
C TYR A 308 -12.19 2.86 -23.85
N ARG A 309 -12.61 2.66 -25.11
CA ARG A 309 -13.85 3.22 -25.66
C ARG A 309 -14.89 2.12 -25.67
N ILE A 310 -15.97 2.30 -24.93
CA ILE A 310 -16.90 1.22 -24.57
C ILE A 310 -18.32 1.61 -24.93
N LYS A 311 -19.11 0.68 -25.48
CA LYS A 311 -20.53 0.86 -25.79
C LYS A 311 -21.40 0.18 -24.72
N ALA A 312 -22.70 0.46 -24.72
CA ALA A 312 -23.66 -0.33 -23.94
C ALA A 312 -23.50 -1.85 -24.20
N GLY A 313 -23.78 -2.67 -23.20
CA GLY A 313 -23.66 -4.13 -23.25
C GLY A 313 -22.23 -4.67 -23.21
N HIS A 314 -21.26 -3.85 -22.79
CA HIS A 314 -19.87 -4.26 -22.58
C HIS A 314 -19.41 -4.02 -21.15
N SER A 315 -18.40 -4.79 -20.75
CA SER A 315 -17.85 -4.80 -19.39
C SER A 315 -16.33 -4.74 -19.38
N VAL A 316 -15.76 -4.10 -18.36
CA VAL A 316 -14.32 -4.10 -18.06
C VAL A 316 -14.07 -4.74 -16.71
N HIS A 317 -13.19 -5.74 -16.69
CA HIS A 317 -12.72 -6.40 -15.48
C HIS A 317 -11.35 -5.86 -15.07
N ILE A 318 -11.16 -5.67 -13.77
CA ILE A 318 -9.86 -5.50 -13.13
C ILE A 318 -9.60 -6.77 -12.33
N ALA A 319 -8.77 -7.66 -12.91
CA ALA A 319 -8.56 -9.00 -12.41
C ALA A 319 -9.90 -9.70 -12.11
N GLY A 320 -9.92 -10.62 -11.14
CA GLY A 320 -11.14 -11.16 -10.56
C GLY A 320 -11.55 -10.40 -9.30
N LEU A 321 -11.35 -9.07 -9.26
CA LEU A 321 -11.62 -8.25 -8.07
C LEU A 321 -12.73 -7.21 -8.27
N MET A 322 -12.85 -6.64 -9.46
CA MET A 322 -13.84 -5.60 -9.76
C MET A 322 -14.25 -5.64 -11.23
N ARG A 323 -15.52 -5.37 -11.52
CA ARG A 323 -16.05 -5.25 -12.89
C ARG A 323 -16.92 -4.01 -13.02
N LEU A 324 -16.83 -3.35 -14.16
CA LEU A 324 -17.72 -2.27 -14.57
C LEU A 324 -18.51 -2.69 -15.80
N ASP A 325 -19.84 -2.64 -15.72
CA ASP A 325 -20.79 -2.92 -16.79
C ASP A 325 -21.39 -1.60 -17.27
N ILE A 326 -21.42 -1.40 -18.60
CA ILE A 326 -22.10 -0.25 -19.22
C ILE A 326 -23.49 -0.72 -19.64
N GLU A 327 -24.50 -0.45 -18.82
CA GLU A 327 -25.84 -1.01 -19.03
C GLU A 327 -26.60 -0.19 -20.05
N GLU A 328 -26.74 1.10 -19.77
CA GLU A 328 -27.43 2.05 -20.63
C GLU A 328 -26.56 3.28 -20.82
N THR A 329 -26.62 3.86 -22.00
CA THR A 329 -25.99 5.16 -22.26
C THR A 329 -26.78 5.92 -23.32
N SER A 330 -26.89 7.22 -23.10
CA SER A 330 -27.49 8.17 -24.05
C SER A 330 -26.61 8.47 -25.27
N VAL A 331 -25.36 8.00 -25.27
CA VAL A 331 -24.39 8.19 -26.36
C VAL A 331 -23.88 6.86 -26.89
N ASP A 332 -23.38 6.83 -28.13
CA ASP A 332 -22.91 5.60 -28.77
C ASP A 332 -21.78 4.88 -28.00
N SER A 333 -20.94 5.65 -27.32
CA SER A 333 -19.80 5.12 -26.58
C SER A 333 -19.34 6.07 -25.50
N ILE A 334 -18.79 5.54 -24.41
CA ILE A 334 -18.15 6.29 -23.34
C ILE A 334 -16.67 5.93 -23.25
N TYR A 335 -15.89 6.79 -22.59
CA TYR A 335 -14.50 6.52 -22.27
C TYR A 335 -14.36 6.05 -20.83
N VAL A 336 -13.71 4.90 -20.65
CA VAL A 336 -13.41 4.35 -19.32
C VAL A 336 -11.90 4.23 -19.19
N THR A 337 -11.31 4.97 -18.25
CA THR A 337 -9.89 4.88 -17.92
C THR A 337 -9.71 4.12 -16.62
N VAL A 338 -8.96 3.02 -16.66
CA VAL A 338 -8.64 2.21 -15.48
C VAL A 338 -7.37 2.71 -14.81
N TRP A 339 -7.49 3.10 -13.56
CA TRP A 339 -6.40 3.50 -12.68
C TRP A 339 -6.22 2.46 -11.58
N ALA A 340 -5.34 1.49 -11.83
CA ALA A 340 -5.04 0.40 -10.90
C ALA A 340 -3.62 -0.11 -11.15
N SER A 341 -3.10 -0.96 -10.26
CA SER A 341 -1.77 -1.54 -10.41
C SER A 341 -1.54 -2.14 -11.82
N PRO A 342 -0.39 -1.85 -12.46
CA PRO A 342 -0.06 -2.36 -13.79
C PRO A 342 0.23 -3.88 -13.80
N ASN A 343 0.29 -4.50 -12.63
CA ASN A 343 0.45 -5.96 -12.50
C ASN A 343 -0.91 -6.67 -12.60
N LEU A 344 -2.02 -5.95 -12.44
CA LEU A 344 -3.36 -6.50 -12.55
C LEU A 344 -3.78 -6.62 -14.03
N PRO A 345 -4.18 -7.81 -14.49
CA PRO A 345 -4.73 -8.00 -15.83
C PRO A 345 -6.08 -7.30 -15.94
N LEU A 346 -6.34 -6.69 -17.09
CA LEU A 346 -7.65 -6.17 -17.44
C LEU A 346 -8.27 -7.00 -18.55
N HIS A 347 -9.59 -7.09 -18.56
CA HIS A 347 -10.32 -7.72 -19.65
C HIS A 347 -11.56 -6.92 -20.03
N MET A 348 -11.62 -6.48 -21.29
CA MET A 348 -12.82 -5.88 -21.88
C MET A 348 -13.55 -6.91 -22.76
N GLY A 349 -14.85 -7.09 -22.55
CA GLY A 349 -15.67 -8.02 -23.32
C GLY A 349 -17.16 -7.66 -23.28
N LYS A 350 -18.01 -8.47 -23.92
CA LYS A 350 -19.48 -8.33 -23.85
C LYS A 350 -20.00 -8.74 -22.48
N THR A 351 -20.97 -8.00 -21.95
CA THR A 351 -21.58 -8.25 -20.63
C THR A 351 -22.31 -9.59 -20.58
N GLU A 352 -22.89 -10.04 -21.70
CA GLU A 352 -23.52 -11.37 -21.82
C GLU A 352 -22.58 -12.52 -21.47
N LYS A 353 -21.27 -12.35 -21.70
CA LYS A 353 -20.25 -13.36 -21.38
C LYS A 353 -19.67 -13.20 -19.98
N ALA A 354 -20.17 -12.26 -19.18
CA ALA A 354 -19.58 -11.96 -17.87
C ALA A 354 -19.71 -13.13 -16.88
N SER A 355 -20.77 -13.95 -16.97
CA SER A 355 -20.89 -15.19 -16.17
C SER A 355 -19.80 -16.20 -16.53
N THR A 356 -19.62 -16.47 -17.82
CA THR A 356 -18.54 -17.37 -18.31
C THR A 356 -17.15 -16.86 -17.93
N MET A 357 -16.95 -15.53 -17.86
CA MET A 357 -15.70 -14.95 -17.38
C MET A 357 -15.38 -15.31 -15.92
N VAL A 358 -16.40 -15.36 -15.06
CA VAL A 358 -16.24 -15.74 -13.65
C VAL A 358 -15.89 -17.22 -13.55
N GLU A 359 -16.62 -18.08 -14.24
CA GLU A 359 -16.46 -19.54 -14.16
C GLU A 359 -15.14 -20.04 -14.76
N ASP A 360 -14.76 -19.51 -15.92
CA ASP A 360 -13.65 -20.04 -16.70
C ASP A 360 -12.33 -19.33 -16.42
N HIS A 361 -12.35 -18.04 -16.06
CA HIS A 361 -11.14 -17.22 -16.04
C HIS A 361 -10.71 -16.70 -14.66
N PHE A 362 -11.62 -16.63 -13.68
CA PHE A 362 -11.23 -16.21 -12.32
C PHE A 362 -10.33 -17.26 -11.67
N GLY A 363 -9.29 -16.81 -10.96
CA GLY A 363 -8.29 -17.73 -10.41
C GLY A 363 -7.23 -18.19 -11.42
N LEU A 364 -7.46 -17.98 -12.73
CA LEU A 364 -6.56 -18.41 -13.81
C LEU A 364 -5.94 -17.22 -14.55
N GLN A 365 -6.66 -16.61 -15.49
CA GLN A 365 -6.18 -15.46 -16.27
C GLN A 365 -6.50 -14.14 -15.56
N LEU A 366 -7.63 -14.09 -14.85
CA LEU A 366 -8.05 -12.95 -14.03
C LEU A 366 -7.61 -13.17 -12.59
N GLN A 367 -6.32 -12.98 -12.35
CA GLN A 367 -5.72 -13.03 -11.01
C GLN A 367 -5.35 -11.62 -10.54
N PRO A 368 -5.52 -11.31 -9.24
CA PRO A 368 -6.11 -12.11 -8.18
C PRO A 368 -7.65 -12.24 -8.28
N PRO A 369 -8.28 -13.25 -7.64
CA PRO A 369 -7.69 -14.28 -6.78
C PRO A 369 -6.73 -15.23 -7.50
N ILE A 370 -5.78 -15.85 -6.79
CA ILE A 370 -4.85 -16.84 -7.33
C ILE A 370 -5.40 -18.25 -7.06
N GLY A 371 -5.79 -18.97 -8.11
CA GLY A 371 -6.41 -20.30 -8.02
C GLY A 371 -7.94 -20.27 -7.96
N LYS A 372 -8.59 -21.30 -8.50
CA LYS A 372 -10.07 -21.37 -8.59
C LYS A 372 -10.74 -21.47 -7.21
N GLN A 373 -10.18 -22.29 -6.32
CA GLN A 373 -10.71 -22.48 -4.94
C GLN A 373 -10.73 -21.16 -4.16
N ARG A 374 -9.76 -20.27 -4.43
CA ARG A 374 -9.62 -18.98 -3.76
C ARG A 374 -10.76 -17.99 -4.09
N VAL A 375 -11.48 -18.20 -5.19
CA VAL A 375 -12.61 -17.34 -5.59
C VAL A 375 -13.74 -17.44 -4.57
N GLU A 376 -14.05 -18.65 -4.11
CA GLU A 376 -15.12 -18.92 -3.15
C GLU A 376 -14.80 -18.34 -1.77
N GLU A 377 -13.52 -18.36 -1.37
CA GLU A 377 -13.05 -17.84 -0.08
C GLU A 377 -13.15 -16.30 0.03
N LEU A 378 -13.12 -15.56 -1.09
CA LEU A 378 -13.24 -14.10 -1.09
C LEU A 378 -14.68 -13.61 -0.88
N GLY A 379 -15.66 -14.51 -1.04
CA GLY A 379 -17.07 -14.25 -0.81
C GLY A 379 -17.88 -14.00 -2.08
N LYS A 380 -19.09 -13.46 -1.91
CA LYS A 380 -20.05 -13.25 -2.99
C LYS A 380 -19.82 -11.94 -3.72
N TRP A 381 -20.09 -11.94 -5.02
CA TRP A 381 -20.09 -10.73 -5.84
C TRP A 381 -21.44 -10.01 -5.74
N VAL A 382 -21.40 -8.70 -5.51
CA VAL A 382 -22.58 -7.85 -5.41
C VAL A 382 -22.50 -6.71 -6.41
N LYS A 383 -23.65 -6.37 -7.01
CA LYS A 383 -23.81 -5.25 -7.94
C LYS A 383 -24.18 -3.99 -7.17
N LYS A 384 -23.56 -2.87 -7.53
CA LYS A 384 -24.01 -1.51 -7.19
C LYS A 384 -24.22 -0.71 -8.46
N GLU A 385 -25.35 -0.04 -8.57
CA GLU A 385 -25.69 0.76 -9.73
C GLU A 385 -25.40 2.24 -9.49
N PHE A 386 -24.85 2.91 -10.50
CA PHE A 386 -24.56 4.34 -10.48
C PHE A 386 -25.09 4.99 -11.76
N ARG A 387 -25.91 6.03 -11.58
CA ARG A 387 -26.27 6.94 -12.67
C ARG A 387 -25.25 8.06 -12.71
N VAL A 388 -24.62 8.25 -13.86
CA VAL A 388 -23.59 9.26 -14.05
C VAL A 388 -23.97 10.14 -15.22
N SER A 389 -23.68 11.43 -15.10
CA SER A 389 -23.81 12.39 -16.19
C SER A 389 -22.49 13.15 -16.38
N GLY A 390 -22.23 13.60 -17.60
CA GLY A 390 -21.04 14.33 -17.96
C GLY A 390 -21.28 15.24 -19.15
N ASN A 391 -20.49 16.31 -19.29
CA ASN A 391 -20.67 17.28 -20.39
C ASN A 391 -19.49 17.30 -21.38
N TRP A 392 -18.41 16.54 -21.14
CA TRP A 392 -17.18 16.58 -21.93
C TRP A 392 -16.64 15.17 -22.22
N TRP A 393 -16.21 14.95 -23.47
CA TRP A 393 -15.61 13.68 -23.90
C TRP A 393 -14.14 13.54 -23.53
N ASP A 394 -13.43 14.66 -23.43
CA ASP A 394 -11.98 14.71 -23.21
C ASP A 394 -11.60 14.84 -21.73
N SER A 395 -12.60 14.97 -20.86
CA SER A 395 -12.41 15.02 -19.41
C SER A 395 -13.19 13.90 -18.71
N SER A 396 -12.55 13.25 -17.76
CA SER A 396 -13.22 12.41 -16.77
C SER A 396 -14.13 13.30 -15.93
N CYS A 397 -15.40 12.92 -15.84
CA CYS A 397 -16.43 13.64 -15.10
C CYS A 397 -16.53 13.09 -13.67
N VAL A 398 -16.47 11.76 -13.54
CA VAL A 398 -16.61 11.05 -12.27
C VAL A 398 -15.63 9.88 -12.19
N ASP A 399 -15.23 9.55 -10.96
CA ASP A 399 -14.47 8.37 -10.62
C ASP A 399 -15.34 7.41 -9.79
N ILE A 400 -15.26 6.12 -10.12
CA ILE A 400 -15.82 5.03 -9.33
C ILE A 400 -14.64 4.30 -8.69
N ALA A 401 -14.38 4.56 -7.42
CA ALA A 401 -13.24 4.02 -6.68
C ALA A 401 -13.65 2.82 -5.81
N ALA A 402 -12.86 1.75 -5.87
CA ALA A 402 -12.98 0.61 -4.97
C ALA A 402 -11.84 0.63 -3.95
N ALA A 403 -12.20 0.57 -2.66
CA ALA A 403 -11.27 0.70 -1.55
C ALA A 403 -10.16 -0.37 -1.61
N GLY A 404 -8.91 0.08 -1.73
CA GLY A 404 -7.71 -0.76 -1.78
C GLY A 404 -7.34 -1.33 -3.16
N LEU A 405 -8.03 -0.97 -4.25
CA LEU A 405 -7.75 -1.51 -5.59
C LEU A 405 -7.33 -0.44 -6.61
N GLY A 406 -8.12 0.63 -6.71
CA GLY A 406 -8.04 1.60 -7.79
C GLY A 406 -9.42 2.16 -8.15
N TRP A 407 -9.52 2.80 -9.32
CA TRP A 407 -10.79 3.37 -9.78
C TRP A 407 -10.97 3.31 -11.29
N PHE A 408 -12.23 3.41 -11.71
CA PHE A 408 -12.61 3.71 -13.09
C PHE A 408 -12.90 5.20 -13.21
N ALA A 409 -12.18 5.90 -14.09
CA ALA A 409 -12.49 7.27 -14.44
C ALA A 409 -13.36 7.30 -15.70
N ILE A 410 -14.54 7.89 -15.59
CA ILE A 410 -15.57 7.87 -16.64
C ILE A 410 -15.60 9.23 -17.34
N GLY A 411 -15.37 9.23 -18.66
CA GLY A 411 -15.53 10.39 -19.54
C GLY A 411 -16.70 10.17 -20.50
N LEU A 412 -17.73 11.02 -20.41
CA LEU A 412 -18.88 10.99 -21.31
C LEU A 412 -19.49 12.40 -21.48
N LYS A 413 -20.22 12.59 -22.58
CA LYS A 413 -21.07 13.76 -22.81
C LYS A 413 -22.53 13.32 -22.95
N GLY A 414 -23.19 13.15 -21.81
CA GLY A 414 -24.55 12.62 -21.71
C GLY A 414 -24.73 11.92 -20.36
N GLU A 415 -25.67 10.99 -20.33
CA GLU A 415 -25.98 10.14 -19.18
C GLU A 415 -25.66 8.66 -19.47
N ALA A 416 -25.29 7.93 -18.42
CA ALA A 416 -25.10 6.49 -18.45
C ALA A 416 -25.50 5.83 -17.12
N LEU A 417 -26.03 4.61 -17.22
CA LEU A 417 -26.27 3.69 -16.10
C LEU A 417 -25.14 2.66 -16.05
N LEU A 418 -24.44 2.62 -14.93
CA LEU A 418 -23.25 1.79 -14.72
C LEU A 418 -23.50 0.76 -13.62
N GLY A 419 -23.23 -0.51 -13.92
CA GLY A 419 -23.28 -1.62 -12.96
C GLY A 419 -21.87 -1.97 -12.48
N VAL A 420 -21.55 -1.70 -11.22
CA VAL A 420 -20.23 -2.01 -10.65
C VAL A 420 -20.34 -3.25 -9.78
N TRP A 421 -19.52 -4.25 -10.07
CA TRP A 421 -19.47 -5.48 -9.30
C TRP A 421 -18.15 -5.62 -8.55
N THR A 422 -18.24 -6.07 -7.31
CA THR A 422 -17.11 -6.38 -6.43
C THR A 422 -17.57 -7.35 -5.35
N TYR A 423 -16.65 -7.79 -4.48
CA TYR A 423 -16.98 -8.63 -3.34
C TYR A 423 -17.80 -7.89 -2.27
N GLU A 424 -18.76 -8.59 -1.69
CA GLU A 424 -19.65 -8.08 -0.64
C GLU A 424 -18.87 -7.43 0.52
N GLY A 425 -19.27 -6.23 0.93
CA GLY A 425 -18.61 -5.48 2.01
C GLY A 425 -17.37 -4.70 1.59
N VAL A 426 -16.91 -4.80 0.33
CA VAL A 426 -15.93 -3.85 -0.22
C VAL A 426 -16.64 -2.52 -0.51
N ASP A 427 -16.06 -1.41 -0.06
CA ASP A 427 -16.65 -0.10 -0.33
C ASP A 427 -16.36 0.38 -1.75
N ILE A 428 -17.40 0.94 -2.38
CA ILE A 428 -17.32 1.57 -3.70
C ILE A 428 -17.83 2.98 -3.54
N THR A 429 -16.99 3.95 -3.88
CA THR A 429 -17.28 5.37 -3.74
C THR A 429 -17.35 6.02 -5.11
N LEU A 430 -18.49 6.65 -5.41
CA LEU A 430 -18.60 7.60 -6.52
C LEU A 430 -18.07 8.95 -6.05
N ARG A 431 -17.13 9.54 -6.80
CA ARG A 431 -16.45 10.79 -6.42
C ARG A 431 -16.13 11.64 -7.64
N ASN A 432 -15.81 12.92 -7.40
CA ASN A 432 -15.30 13.81 -8.44
C ASN A 432 -13.97 13.28 -9.00
N ALA A 433 -13.77 13.45 -10.31
CA ALA A 433 -12.57 12.96 -10.98
C ALA A 433 -11.28 13.51 -10.35
N LEU A 434 -10.40 12.62 -9.92
CA LEU A 434 -9.07 12.96 -9.40
C LEU A 434 -8.15 13.42 -10.53
N ILE A 435 -8.24 12.75 -11.68
CA ILE A 435 -7.44 13.05 -12.87
C ILE A 435 -8.42 13.46 -13.97
N PRO A 436 -8.58 14.77 -14.23
CA PRO A 436 -9.59 15.24 -15.16
C PRO A 436 -9.23 14.86 -16.60
N HIS A 437 -7.96 14.87 -16.99
CA HIS A 437 -7.59 14.62 -18.38
C HIS A 437 -7.61 13.13 -18.75
N ARG A 438 -8.33 12.82 -19.83
CA ARG A 438 -8.32 11.48 -20.43
C ARG A 438 -6.94 11.19 -21.04
N SER A 439 -6.50 9.94 -20.97
CA SER A 439 -5.33 9.49 -21.72
C SER A 439 -5.63 9.34 -23.21
N HIS A 440 -4.68 9.72 -24.05
CA HIS A 440 -4.73 9.51 -25.50
C HIS A 440 -4.25 8.11 -25.93
N SER A 441 -3.73 7.31 -24.99
CA SER A 441 -3.34 5.92 -25.21
C SER A 441 -4.52 5.00 -24.90
N PHE A 442 -4.94 4.24 -25.90
CA PHE A 442 -6.02 3.26 -25.80
C PHE A 442 -5.46 1.84 -25.68
N GLU A 443 -6.10 1.06 -24.81
CA GLU A 443 -5.83 -0.36 -24.65
C GLU A 443 -6.60 -1.18 -25.70
N VAL A 444 -6.05 -2.32 -26.07
CA VAL A 444 -6.69 -3.26 -26.99
C VAL A 444 -7.78 -4.04 -26.25
N THR A 445 -8.88 -4.35 -26.94
CA THR A 445 -9.97 -5.18 -26.41
C THR A 445 -9.50 -6.59 -26.06
N GLY A 446 -10.14 -7.24 -25.07
CA GLY A 446 -9.78 -8.57 -24.61
C GLY A 446 -8.79 -8.55 -23.44
N PHE A 447 -8.01 -9.62 -23.27
CA PHE A 447 -7.06 -9.76 -22.18
C PHE A 447 -5.83 -8.87 -22.39
N THR A 448 -5.58 -7.97 -21.44
CA THR A 448 -4.26 -7.34 -21.34
C THR A 448 -3.31 -8.29 -20.62
N VAL A 449 -2.18 -8.57 -21.27
CA VAL A 449 -1.12 -9.38 -20.66
C VAL A 449 -0.54 -8.61 -19.48
N SER A 450 -0.68 -9.14 -18.26
CA SER A 450 -0.01 -8.56 -17.09
C SER A 450 1.48 -8.39 -17.38
N LYS A 451 2.10 -7.29 -16.92
CA LYS A 451 3.55 -7.08 -17.09
C LYS A 451 4.39 -8.22 -16.52
N ILE A 452 3.85 -8.97 -15.56
CA ILE A 452 4.49 -10.16 -14.98
C ILE A 452 4.50 -11.30 -16.01
N VAL A 453 3.34 -11.60 -16.59
CA VAL A 453 3.21 -12.62 -17.65
C VAL A 453 4.05 -12.24 -18.87
N SER A 454 3.99 -10.97 -19.30
CA SER A 454 4.84 -10.44 -20.38
C SER A 454 6.34 -10.62 -20.12
N LYS A 455 6.80 -10.40 -18.88
CA LYS A 455 8.20 -10.61 -18.49
C LYS A 455 8.56 -12.10 -18.44
N ALA A 456 7.67 -12.93 -17.89
CA ALA A 456 7.84 -14.37 -17.84
C ALA A 456 7.94 -14.96 -19.26
N ASP A 457 7.04 -14.57 -20.16
CA ASP A 457 7.04 -14.97 -21.58
C ASP A 457 8.29 -14.48 -22.30
N LYS A 458 8.74 -13.25 -22.04
CA LYS A 458 10.02 -12.74 -22.58
C LYS A 458 11.21 -13.54 -22.06
N SER A 459 11.24 -13.91 -20.77
CA SER A 459 12.31 -14.74 -20.22
C SER A 459 12.29 -16.17 -20.76
N LEU A 460 11.11 -16.77 -20.92
CA LEU A 460 10.92 -18.11 -21.50
C LEU A 460 11.30 -18.13 -22.98
N ASN A 461 10.91 -17.11 -23.75
CA ASN A 461 11.31 -16.99 -25.16
C ASN A 461 12.81 -16.75 -25.30
N LYS A 462 13.44 -15.99 -24.40
CA LYS A 462 14.90 -15.81 -24.37
C LYS A 462 15.64 -17.11 -24.04
N GLN A 463 15.10 -17.91 -23.12
CA GLN A 463 15.63 -19.25 -22.81
C GLN A 463 15.49 -20.21 -24.01
N ARG A 464 14.31 -20.27 -24.65
CA ARG A 464 14.08 -21.10 -25.85
C ARG A 464 14.97 -20.68 -27.03
N HIS A 465 15.23 -19.38 -27.20
CA HIS A 465 16.13 -18.89 -28.24
C HIS A 465 17.60 -19.25 -27.95
N ASN A 466 18.01 -19.25 -26.68
CA ASN A 466 19.35 -19.70 -26.28
C ASN A 466 19.51 -21.22 -26.43
N GLU A 467 18.48 -22.01 -26.12
CA GLU A 467 18.48 -23.46 -26.36
C GLU A 467 18.54 -23.81 -27.84
N LYS A 468 17.79 -23.10 -28.70
CA LYS A 468 17.89 -23.26 -30.16
C LYS A 468 19.26 -22.90 -30.71
N LYS A 469 19.92 -21.85 -30.18
CA LYS A 469 21.30 -21.50 -30.56
C LYS A 469 22.31 -22.55 -30.11
N ARG A 470 22.15 -23.14 -28.93
CA ARG A 470 23.02 -24.25 -28.47
C ARG A 470 22.85 -25.48 -29.33
N LYS A 471 21.62 -25.90 -29.64
CA LYS A 471 21.35 -27.03 -30.53
C LYS A 471 21.84 -26.84 -31.97
N ALA A 472 21.83 -25.60 -32.48
CA ALA A 472 22.40 -25.30 -33.79
C ALA A 472 23.95 -25.36 -33.80
N GLY A 473 24.59 -24.91 -32.71
CA GLY A 473 26.05 -25.02 -32.56
C GLY A 473 26.53 -26.47 -32.36
N ASP A 474 25.76 -27.29 -31.63
CA ASP A 474 26.08 -28.71 -31.44
C ASP A 474 25.90 -29.50 -32.74
N ALA A 475 24.91 -29.15 -33.58
CA ALA A 475 24.70 -29.76 -34.89
C ALA A 475 25.77 -29.36 -35.94
N GLU A 476 26.33 -28.15 -35.87
CA GLU A 476 27.48 -27.77 -36.70
C GLU A 476 28.77 -28.50 -36.30
N MET A 477 28.96 -28.84 -35.01
CA MET A 477 30.12 -29.61 -34.56
C MET A 477 30.06 -31.10 -34.96
N GLU A 478 28.89 -31.74 -34.93
CA GLU A 478 28.74 -33.16 -35.34
C GLU A 478 28.97 -33.39 -36.85
N VAL A 479 28.65 -32.40 -37.69
CA VAL A 479 28.86 -32.51 -39.15
C VAL A 479 30.34 -32.36 -39.51
N THR A 480 31.13 -31.61 -38.74
CA THR A 480 32.59 -31.49 -38.97
C THR A 480 33.40 -32.71 -38.53
N THR A 481 32.89 -33.59 -37.67
CA THR A 481 33.63 -34.77 -37.18
C THR A 481 33.46 -36.04 -38.02
N THR A 482 32.61 -36.04 -39.05
CA THR A 482 32.34 -37.23 -39.89
C THR A 482 32.89 -37.15 -41.31
N ALA A 483 33.68 -36.13 -41.64
CA ALA A 483 34.27 -35.96 -42.97
C ALA A 483 35.79 -35.75 -42.92
N THR A 484 36.55 -36.82 -42.73
CA THR A 484 37.87 -37.01 -43.35
C THR A 484 38.20 -38.51 -43.38
N PRO A 485 38.76 -39.02 -44.50
CA PRO A 485 38.76 -40.45 -44.88
C PRO A 485 39.71 -41.34 -44.08
#